data_AF-A0A3B9X2W5-F1
#
_entry.id   AF-A0A3B9X2W5-F1
#
_cell.length_a   1.000
_cell.length_b   1.000
_cell.length_c   1.000
_cell.angle_alpha   90.00
_cell.angle_beta   90.00
_cell.angle_gamma   90.00
#
_symmetry.space_group_name_H-M   'P 1'
#
loop_
_entity.id
_entity.type
_entity.pdbx_description
1 polymer ?
#
loop_
_entity_poly.entity_id
_entity_poly.type
_entity_poly.pdbx_seq_one_letter_code
_entity_poly.pdbx_strand_id
1 'polypeptide(L)' 'SHGVGVERTFQLYSPQVDSVTLKRRGDVRQAKLYYLRELTGRAARITEKLQKRPTSS' A
#
# COMPACT_ATOMS: atom_id res chain seq x y z
N SER A 1 17.18 -1.65 -0.96
CA SER A 1 16.75 -0.34 -0.41
C SER A 1 17.41 -0.13 0.93
N HIS A 2 18.04 1.02 1.18
CA HIS A 2 18.82 1.32 2.40
C HIS A 2 17.98 1.50 3.68
N GLY A 3 16.87 0.77 3.84
CA GLY A 3 16.00 0.86 5.03
C GLY A 3 15.22 2.17 5.20
N VAL A 4 15.45 3.19 4.35
CA VAL A 4 14.75 4.47 4.40
C VAL A 4 13.43 4.38 3.63
N GLY A 5 12.31 4.64 4.30
CA GLY A 5 10.99 4.79 3.69
C GLY A 5 10.89 6.12 2.94
N VAL A 6 10.23 6.12 1.76
CA VAL A 6 10.01 7.33 0.95
C VAL A 6 8.55 7.40 0.56
N GLU A 7 7.93 8.56 0.75
CA GLU A 7 6.61 8.87 0.22
C GLU A 7 6.73 9.61 -1.12
N ARG A 8 5.93 9.20 -2.11
CA ARG A 8 5.90 9.83 -3.43
C ARG A 8 4.46 10.06 -3.86
N THR A 9 4.21 11.23 -4.45
CA THR A 9 2.95 11.55 -5.12
C THR A 9 3.20 11.63 -6.61
N PHE A 10 2.35 10.96 -7.39
CA PHE A 10 2.43 10.94 -8.84
C PHE A 10 1.14 11.53 -9.42
N GLN A 11 1.25 12.26 -10.52
CA GLN A 11 0.09 12.69 -11.29
C GLN A 11 -0.46 11.50 -12.09
N LEU A 12 -1.78 11.32 -12.11
CA LEU A 12 -2.42 10.15 -12.71
C LEU A 12 -2.20 10.04 -14.24
N TYR A 13 -2.07 11.17 -14.93
CA TYR A 13 -1.92 11.24 -16.40
C TYR A 13 -0.55 11.76 -16.85
N SER A 14 0.48 11.62 -16.01
CA SER A 14 1.82 12.08 -16.38
C SER A 14 2.48 11.11 -17.38
N PRO A 15 3.12 11.61 -18.45
CA PRO A 15 3.90 10.78 -19.36
C PRO A 15 5.17 10.21 -18.71
N GLN A 16 5.54 10.65 -17.50
CA GLN A 16 6.69 10.14 -16.76
C GLN A 16 6.40 8.82 -16.02
N VAL A 17 5.14 8.42 -15.93
CA VAL A 17 4.72 7.17 -15.27
C VAL A 17 4.16 6.24 -16.34
N ASP A 18 4.84 5.11 -16.56
CA ASP A 18 4.40 4.10 -17.53
C ASP A 18 3.11 3.41 -17.09
N SER A 19 3.12 2.77 -15.91
CA SER A 19 1.98 2.01 -15.42
C SER A 19 1.98 1.84 -13.90
N VAL A 20 0.81 1.55 -13.32
CA VAL A 20 0.63 1.23 -11.90
C VAL A 20 0.03 -0.17 -11.78
N THR A 21 0.84 -1.14 -11.36
CA THR A 21 0.38 -2.52 -11.11
C THR A 21 0.19 -2.76 -9.63
N LEU A 22 -0.99 -3.27 -9.25
CA LEU A 22 -1.26 -3.68 -7.88
C LEU A 22 -0.48 -4.97 -7.55
N LYS A 23 0.50 -4.87 -6.65
CA LYS A 23 1.25 -6.05 -6.19
C LYS A 23 0.48 -6.86 -5.14
N ARG A 24 -0.07 -6.17 -4.13
CA ARG A 24 -0.79 -6.76 -2.98
C ARG A 24 -1.79 -5.75 -2.42
N ARG A 25 -2.85 -6.24 -1.77
CA ARG A 25 -3.82 -5.39 -1.05
C ARG A 25 -3.52 -5.43 0.44
N GLY A 26 -3.32 -4.29 1.08
CA GLY A 26 -3.19 -4.21 2.54
C GLY A 26 -4.55 -4.28 3.23
N ASP A 27 -4.60 -4.91 4.40
CA ASP A 27 -5.75 -4.85 5.31
C ASP A 27 -5.63 -3.58 6.16
N VAL A 28 -6.31 -2.53 5.72
CA VAL A 28 -6.31 -1.21 6.34
C VAL A 28 -7.73 -0.68 6.46
N ARG A 29 -7.98 0.13 7.50
CA ARG A 29 -9.29 0.73 7.78
C ARG A 29 -9.39 2.21 7.38
N GLN A 30 -8.25 2.85 7.09
CA GLN A 30 -8.17 4.27 6.76
C GLN A 30 -7.77 4.45 5.29
N ALA A 31 -8.32 5.46 4.63
CA ALA A 31 -7.96 5.81 3.26
C ALA A 31 -6.56 6.48 3.17
N LYS A 32 -6.20 7.27 4.18
CA LYS A 32 -4.88 7.91 4.31
C LYS A 32 -4.10 7.24 5.43
N LEU A 33 -2.89 6.78 5.15
CA LEU A 33 -2.09 5.95 6.06
C LEU A 33 -1.03 6.76 6.83
N TYR A 34 -1.32 7.99 7.21
CA TYR A 34 -0.34 8.89 7.84
C TYR A 34 0.16 8.38 9.20
N TYR A 35 -0.63 7.58 9.91
CA TYR A 35 -0.21 6.96 11.16
C TYR A 35 1.04 6.08 10.99
N LEU A 36 1.34 5.59 9.79
CA LEU A 36 2.54 4.79 9.53
C LEU A 36 3.83 5.62 9.63
N ARG A 37 3.77 6.95 9.52
CA ARG A 37 4.95 7.84 9.61
C ARG A 37 5.60 7.79 10.99
N GLU A 38 4.79 7.58 12.03
CA GLU A 38 5.23 7.50 13.42
C GLU A 38 5.61 6.07 13.84
N LEU A 39 5.39 5.08 12.97
CA LEU A 39 5.65 3.67 13.26
C LEU A 39 6.97 3.20 12.62
N THR A 40 7.68 2.32 13.33
CA THR A 40 8.91 1.70 12.81
C THR A 40 8.91 0.18 13.01
N GLY A 41 9.81 -0.50 12.29
CA GLY A 41 10.04 -1.93 12.43
C GLY A 41 8.79 -2.78 12.18
N ARG A 42 8.48 -3.68 13.12
CA ARG A 42 7.34 -4.61 12.99
C ARG A 42 5.98 -3.91 13.07
N ALA A 43 5.89 -2.78 13.78
CA ALA A 43 4.64 -2.04 13.96
C ALA A 43 4.17 -1.37 12.66
N ALA A 44 5.09 -0.96 11.80
CA ALA A 44 4.78 -0.36 10.49
C ALA A 44 4.35 -1.37 9.42
N ARG A 45 4.38 -2.69 9.71
CA ARG A 45 4.02 -3.73 8.73
C ARG A 45 2.51 -3.83 8.59
N ILE A 46 2.02 -3.67 7.35
CA ILE A 46 0.62 -3.89 7.01
C ILE A 46 0.42 -5.34 6.57
N THR A 47 -0.56 -6.02 7.18
CA THR A 47 -0.96 -7.37 6.80
C THR A 47 -1.68 -7.36 5.44
N GLU A 48 -1.53 -8.43 4.68
CA GLU A 48 -2.23 -8.57 3.40
C GLU A 48 -3.71 -8.92 3.59
N LYS A 49 -4.58 -8.29 2.80
CA LYS A 49 -6.01 -8.56 2.76
C LYS A 49 -6.26 -9.79 1.91
N LEU A 50 -6.43 -10.93 2.57
CA LEU A 50 -6.79 -12.19 1.93
C LEU A 50 -8.22 -12.09 1.36
N GLN A 51 -8.36 -12.28 0.05
CA GLN A 51 -9.69 -12.40 -0.55
C GLN A 51 -10.31 -13.72 -0.08
N LYS A 52 -11.49 -13.66 0.56
CA LYS A 52 -12.31 -14.85 0.73
C LYS A 52 -12.73 -15.31 -0.66
N ARG A 53 -12.55 -16.61 -0.95
CA ARG A 53 -13.10 -17.22 -2.17
C ARG A 53 -14.58 -16.84 -2.25
N PRO A 54 -15.08 -16.40 -3.42
CA PRO A 54 -16.50 -16.19 -3.58
C PRO A 54 -17.18 -17.51 -3.26
N THR A 55 -18.05 -17.52 -2.25
CA THR A 55 -18.95 -18.63 -2.00
C THR A 55 -19.85 -18.72 -3.22
N SER A 56 -19.63 -19.73 -4.06
CA SER A 56 -20.55 -20.07 -5.13
C SER A 56 -21.88 -20.48 -4.49
N SER A 57 -22.87 -19.60 -4.60
CA SER A 57 -24.28 -19.95 -4.44
C SER A 57 -24.80 -20.53 -5.75
#